data_AF-A0A534MXH7-F1
#
_entry.id   AF-A0A534MXH7-F1
#
_cell.length_a   1.000
_cell.length_b   1.000
_cell.length_c   1.000
_cell.angle_alpha   90.00
_cell.angle_beta   90.00
_cell.angle_gamma   90.00
#
_symmetry.space_group_name_H-M   'P 1'
#
loop_
_entity.id
_entity.type
_entity.pdbx_description
1 polymer ?
#
loop_
_entity_poly.entity_id
_entity_poly.type
_entity_poly.pdbx_seq_one_letter_code
_entity_poly.pdbx_strand_id
1 'polypeptide(L)'
;MNSTTWRFDGNTASKWARLLSVGLLSYVLDVSLFQALFAAHLKTFPAHLASFSAAAVFAYTLLARRVSFASSPLDAAPRPAILGRAVVVVLLALLLRCASLIQLVESWTWPPQVAIFLAAFVGQLSQSIGLGLIVFVPGSWLHPSPSRWQALTIAAVAYTVFLRLACMGSINLIPEEAYYWNYAQHLD
;
A
#
# COMPACT_ATOMS: atom_id res chain seq x y z
N MET A 1 35.31 26.38 -21.13
CA MET A 1 35.78 25.79 -19.86
C MET A 1 34.64 24.97 -19.29
N ASN A 2 34.77 23.63 -19.36
CA ASN A 2 33.84 22.68 -18.77
C ASN A 2 34.06 22.62 -17.26
N SER A 3 33.01 22.89 -16.49
CA SER A 3 32.90 22.44 -15.10
C SER A 3 31.60 21.67 -14.92
N THR A 4 31.51 20.54 -15.62
CA THR A 4 30.54 19.48 -15.33
C THR A 4 31.00 18.69 -14.11
N THR A 5 30.84 19.29 -12.92
CA THR A 5 30.93 18.53 -11.67
C THR A 5 29.64 17.74 -11.50
N TRP A 6 29.54 16.59 -12.18
CA TRP A 6 28.58 15.55 -11.86
C TRP A 6 28.96 14.93 -10.51
N ARG A 7 28.53 15.57 -9.42
CA ARG A 7 28.52 14.94 -8.10
C ARG A 7 27.38 13.93 -8.08
N PHE A 8 27.73 12.64 -8.20
CA PHE A 8 26.84 11.53 -7.85
C PHE A 8 26.68 11.48 -6.33
N ASP A 9 25.85 12.37 -5.80
CA ASP A 9 25.51 12.40 -4.38
C ASP A 9 24.53 11.24 -4.08
N GLY A 10 24.99 10.20 -3.36
CA GLY A 10 24.14 9.23 -2.64
C GLY A 10 23.00 8.57 -3.44
N ASN A 11 23.39 7.64 -4.32
CA ASN A 11 22.61 6.77 -5.21
C ASN A 11 21.10 6.63 -4.90
N THR A 12 20.23 6.89 -5.88
CA THR A 12 18.78 6.59 -5.82
C THR A 12 18.50 5.16 -5.38
N ALA A 13 19.37 4.21 -5.76
CA ALA A 13 19.31 2.83 -5.30
C ALA A 13 19.38 2.69 -3.77
N SER A 14 20.14 3.53 -3.07
CA SER A 14 20.22 3.53 -1.60
C SER A 14 18.91 3.97 -0.94
N LYS A 15 18.18 4.90 -1.56
CA LYS A 15 16.87 5.38 -1.08
C LYS A 15 15.81 4.29 -1.24
N TRP A 16 15.81 3.61 -2.39
CA TRP A 16 14.92 2.47 -2.64
C TRP A 16 15.27 1.26 -1.78
N ALA A 17 16.56 0.96 -1.60
CA ALA A 17 17.00 -0.10 -0.68
C ALA A 17 16.50 0.17 0.74
N ARG A 18 16.62 1.41 1.22
CA ARG A 18 16.09 1.82 2.52
C ARG A 18 14.57 1.65 2.60
N LEU A 19 13.82 2.11 1.59
CA LEU A 19 12.36 1.92 1.54
C LEU A 19 11.99 0.44 1.64
N LEU A 20 12.67 -0.42 0.88
CA LEU A 20 12.45 -1.85 0.89
C LEU A 20 12.87 -2.50 2.23
N SER A 21 13.96 -2.06 2.86
CA SER A 21 14.35 -2.55 4.19
C SER A 21 13.33 -2.19 5.26
N VAL A 22 12.82 -0.95 5.25
CA VAL A 22 11.75 -0.53 6.17
C VAL A 22 10.45 -1.28 5.87
N GLY A 23 10.15 -1.47 4.58
CA GLY A 23 9.03 -2.30 4.14
C GLY A 23 9.12 -3.71 4.68
N LEU A 24 10.27 -4.37 4.54
CA LEU A 24 10.49 -5.73 5.04
C LEU A 24 10.37 -5.80 6.57
N LEU A 25 10.93 -4.83 7.29
CA LEU A 25 10.79 -4.78 8.75
C LEU A 25 9.33 -4.58 9.18
N SER A 26 8.60 -3.75 8.46
CA SER A 26 7.17 -3.49 8.72
C SER A 26 6.31 -4.71 8.38
N TYR A 27 6.67 -5.46 7.33
CA TYR A 27 6.06 -6.76 7.02
C TYR A 27 6.23 -7.76 8.15
N VAL A 28 7.45 -7.90 8.70
CA VAL A 28 7.72 -8.80 9.82
C VAL A 28 6.92 -8.37 11.05
N LEU A 29 6.86 -7.06 11.34
CA LEU A 29 6.07 -6.51 12.43
C LEU A 29 4.57 -6.79 12.27
N ASP A 30 4.04 -6.56 11.07
CA ASP A 30 2.64 -6.81 10.71
C ASP A 30 2.23 -8.27 10.95
N VAL A 31 2.98 -9.20 10.36
CA VAL A 31 2.72 -10.64 10.51
C VAL A 31 2.83 -11.06 11.98
N SER A 32 3.85 -10.59 12.70
CA SER A 32 4.04 -10.92 14.12
C SER A 32 2.90 -10.40 14.99
N LEU A 33 2.48 -9.15 14.78
CA LEU A 33 1.34 -8.55 15.46
C LEU A 33 0.04 -9.28 15.13
N PHE A 34 -0.16 -9.65 13.86
CA PHE A 34 -1.33 -10.42 13.46
C PHE A 34 -1.39 -11.75 14.21
N GLN A 35 -0.29 -12.50 14.26
CA GLN A 35 -0.24 -13.78 14.97
C GLN A 35 -0.48 -13.61 16.47
N ALA A 36 0.07 -12.56 17.09
CA ALA A 36 -0.16 -12.26 18.51
C ALA A 36 -1.64 -11.93 18.80
N LEU A 37 -2.27 -11.11 17.95
CA LEU A 37 -3.69 -10.76 18.08
C LEU A 37 -4.60 -11.97 17.82
N PHE A 38 -4.25 -12.81 16.84
CA PHE A 38 -4.98 -14.02 16.53
C PHE A 38 -4.87 -15.06 17.66
N ALA A 39 -3.68 -15.21 18.26
CA ALA A 39 -3.47 -16.05 19.44
C ALA A 39 -4.25 -15.53 20.67
N ALA A 40 -4.51 -14.22 20.75
CA ALA A 40 -5.39 -13.63 21.75
C ALA A 40 -6.90 -13.77 21.43
N HIS A 41 -7.27 -14.63 20.47
CA HIS A 41 -8.64 -14.92 20.05
C HIS A 41 -9.42 -13.72 19.51
N LEU A 42 -8.73 -12.68 19.02
CA LEU A 42 -9.41 -11.64 18.24
C LEU A 42 -9.93 -12.23 16.92
N LYS A 43 -11.11 -11.76 16.51
CA LYS A 43 -11.66 -12.09 15.20
C LYS A 43 -10.66 -11.71 14.10
N THR A 44 -10.64 -12.49 13.03
CA THR A 44 -9.72 -12.35 11.89
C THR A 44 -9.69 -10.91 11.34
N PHE A 45 -10.86 -10.30 11.14
CA PHE A 45 -10.98 -8.96 10.58
C PHE A 45 -10.31 -7.84 11.41
N PRO A 46 -10.68 -7.61 12.70
CA PRO A 46 -10.03 -6.57 13.50
C PRO A 46 -8.54 -6.83 13.73
N ALA A 47 -8.11 -8.09 13.83
CA ALA A 47 -6.70 -8.44 13.97
C ALA A 47 -5.88 -8.01 12.74
N HIS A 48 -6.38 -8.27 11.52
CA HIS A 48 -5.72 -7.83 10.29
C HIS A 48 -5.65 -6.31 10.15
N LEU A 49 -6.74 -5.60 10.49
CA LEU A 49 -6.78 -4.15 10.38
C LEU A 49 -5.83 -3.48 11.38
N ALA A 50 -5.81 -3.95 12.62
CA ALA A 50 -4.96 -3.40 13.68
C ALA A 50 -3.47 -3.66 13.40
N SER A 51 -3.11 -4.89 13.01
CA SER A 51 -1.72 -5.25 12.65
C SER A 51 -1.19 -4.41 11.49
N PHE A 52 -1.94 -4.30 10.39
CA PHE A 52 -1.55 -3.48 9.25
C PHE A 52 -1.44 -2.00 9.62
N SER A 53 -2.40 -1.46 10.37
CA SER A 53 -2.38 -0.06 10.78
C SER A 53 -1.14 0.26 11.62
N ALA A 54 -0.81 -0.61 12.58
CA ALA A 54 0.38 -0.47 13.42
C ALA A 54 1.67 -0.53 12.58
N ALA A 55 1.78 -1.50 11.67
CA ALA A 55 2.92 -1.62 10.76
C ALA A 55 3.04 -0.41 9.80
N ALA A 56 1.91 0.12 9.33
CA ALA A 56 1.89 1.26 8.43
C ALA A 56 2.39 2.53 9.14
N VAL A 57 1.94 2.77 10.37
CA VAL A 57 2.42 3.87 11.24
C VAL A 57 3.90 3.69 11.55
N PHE A 58 4.34 2.47 11.86
CA PHE A 58 5.75 2.17 12.09
C PHE A 58 6.62 2.49 10.87
N ALA A 59 6.23 2.04 9.67
CA ALA A 59 6.93 2.33 8.43
C ALA A 59 7.05 3.84 8.17
N TYR A 60 5.93 4.56 8.30
CA TYR A 60 5.88 6.00 8.08
C TYR A 60 6.76 6.75 9.09
N THR A 61 6.68 6.43 10.38
CA THR A 61 7.46 7.11 11.42
C THR A 61 8.97 6.88 11.27
N LEU A 62 9.39 5.66 10.89
CA LEU A 62 10.79 5.32 10.72
C LEU A 62 11.42 6.02 9.50
N LEU A 63 10.64 6.14 8.41
CA LEU A 63 11.04 6.91 7.24
C LEU A 63 11.02 8.42 7.51
N ALA A 64 9.97 8.93 8.15
CA ALA A 64 9.83 10.35 8.49
C ALA A 64 10.90 10.84 9.47
N ARG A 65 11.34 10.01 10.43
CA ARG A 65 12.41 10.35 11.38
C ARG A 65 13.77 10.51 10.68
N ARG A 66 14.00 9.75 9.61
CA ARG A 66 15.29 9.71 8.89
C ARG A 66 15.35 10.67 7.70
N VAL A 67 14.21 11.14 7.22
CA VAL A 67 14.14 12.24 6.27
C VAL A 67 14.11 13.53 7.09
N SER A 68 15.26 14.16 7.28
CA SER A 68 15.28 15.56 7.69
C SER A 68 14.46 16.32 6.64
N PHE A 69 13.32 16.90 7.02
CA PHE A 69 12.53 17.81 6.19
C PHE A 69 13.27 19.14 5.95
N ALA A 70 14.57 19.06 5.65
CA ALA A 70 15.37 20.17 5.17
C ALA A 70 15.17 20.26 3.65
N SER A 71 13.95 20.61 3.25
CA SER A 71 13.68 21.10 1.91
C SER A 71 13.72 22.62 1.99
N SER A 72 14.40 23.26 1.04
CA SER A 72 14.44 24.72 0.88
C SER A 72 13.04 25.34 1.09
N PRO A 73 12.91 26.45 1.84
CA PRO A 73 11.63 26.96 2.34
C PRO A 73 10.60 27.36 1.27
N LEU A 74 10.98 27.40 -0.01
CA LEU A 74 10.14 27.86 -1.12
C LEU A 74 9.24 26.78 -1.74
N ASP A 75 9.50 25.48 -1.53
CA ASP A 75 8.77 24.37 -2.21
C ASP A 75 8.36 23.21 -1.27
N ALA A 76 8.55 23.36 0.04
CA ALA A 76 8.21 22.32 1.00
C ALA A 76 6.69 22.23 1.20
N ALA A 77 6.09 21.08 0.86
CA ALA A 77 4.67 20.84 1.13
C ALA A 77 4.38 20.97 2.64
N PRO A 78 3.25 21.57 3.03
CA PRO A 78 2.90 21.70 4.44
C PRO A 78 2.70 20.30 5.05
N ARG A 79 3.05 20.14 6.33
CA ARG A 79 2.89 18.88 7.10
C ARG A 79 1.53 18.17 6.89
N PRO A 80 0.37 18.86 6.92
CA PRO A 80 -0.92 18.20 6.67
C PRO A 80 -1.04 17.60 5.26
N ALA A 81 -0.45 18.21 4.24
CA ALA A 81 -0.48 17.67 2.88
C ALA A 81 0.34 16.38 2.76
N ILE A 82 1.49 16.30 3.44
CA ILE A 82 2.34 15.10 3.49
C ILE A 82 1.60 13.97 4.24
N LEU A 83 0.95 14.30 5.35
CA LEU A 83 0.14 13.34 6.09
C LEU A 83 -1.05 12.84 5.24
N GLY A 84 -1.77 13.74 4.56
CA GLY A 84 -2.87 13.37 3.67
C GLY A 84 -2.43 12.42 2.56
N ARG A 85 -1.27 12.68 1.94
CA ARG A 85 -0.65 11.76 0.96
C ARG A 85 -0.33 10.39 1.57
N ALA A 86 0.23 10.36 2.78
CA ALA A 86 0.53 9.11 3.47
C ALA A 86 -0.75 8.32 3.80
N VAL A 87 -1.80 9.00 4.25
CA VAL A 87 -3.11 8.38 4.50
C VAL A 87 -3.67 7.76 3.23
N VAL A 88 -3.65 8.48 2.09
CA VAL A 88 -4.10 7.93 0.80
C VAL A 88 -3.31 6.69 0.41
N VAL A 89 -1.98 6.71 0.55
CA VAL A 89 -1.13 5.55 0.27
C VAL A 89 -1.49 4.36 1.16
N VAL A 90 -1.68 4.58 2.46
CA VAL A 90 -2.04 3.52 3.40
C VAL A 90 -3.42 2.95 3.09
N LEU A 91 -4.39 3.78 2.71
CA LEU A 91 -5.72 3.34 2.31
C LEU A 91 -5.68 2.50 1.02
N LEU A 92 -4.93 2.93 0.01
CA LEU A 92 -4.74 2.15 -1.22
C LEU A 92 -4.06 0.80 -0.93
N ALA A 93 -3.02 0.80 -0.11
CA ALA A 93 -2.35 -0.43 0.31
C ALA A 93 -3.28 -1.37 1.10
N LEU A 94 -4.13 -0.82 1.98
CA LEU A 94 -5.12 -1.57 2.73
C LEU A 94 -6.17 -2.20 1.82
N LEU A 95 -6.70 -1.44 0.85
CA LEU A 95 -7.68 -1.95 -0.12
C LEU A 95 -7.10 -3.12 -0.92
N LEU A 96 -5.87 -2.98 -1.40
CA LEU A 96 -5.20 -4.04 -2.15
C LEU A 96 -4.93 -5.30 -1.30
N ARG A 97 -4.55 -5.10 -0.03
CA ARG A 97 -4.39 -6.19 0.95
C ARG A 97 -5.72 -6.92 1.18
N CYS A 98 -6.81 -6.19 1.38
CA CYS A 98 -8.13 -6.78 1.62
C CYS A 98 -8.61 -7.56 0.39
N ALA A 99 -8.51 -6.97 -0.80
CA ALA A 99 -8.89 -7.64 -2.05
C ALA A 99 -8.07 -8.93 -2.28
N SER A 100 -6.75 -8.86 -2.07
CA SER A 100 -5.89 -10.06 -2.19
C SER A 100 -6.22 -11.13 -1.15
N LEU A 101 -6.52 -10.77 0.09
CA LEU A 101 -6.92 -11.73 1.12
C LEU A 101 -8.22 -12.44 0.76
N ILE A 102 -9.24 -11.67 0.31
CA ILE A 102 -10.53 -12.22 -0.13
C ILE A 102 -10.32 -13.19 -1.29
N GLN A 103 -9.58 -12.78 -2.33
CA GLN A 103 -9.29 -13.65 -3.48
C GLN A 103 -8.62 -14.97 -3.08
N LEU A 104 -7.63 -14.91 -2.18
CA LEU A 104 -6.89 -16.09 -1.73
C LEU A 104 -7.75 -17.04 -0.92
N VAL A 105 -8.62 -16.53 -0.05
CA VAL A 105 -9.47 -17.35 0.81
C VAL A 105 -10.70 -17.87 0.07
N GLU A 106 -11.37 -17.03 -0.72
CA GLU A 106 -12.64 -17.41 -1.36
C GLU A 106 -12.42 -18.13 -2.69
N SER A 107 -11.60 -17.57 -3.58
CA SER A 107 -11.44 -18.14 -4.92
C SER A 107 -10.41 -19.26 -4.95
N TRP A 108 -9.31 -19.11 -4.20
CA TRP A 108 -8.22 -20.10 -4.20
C TRP A 108 -8.30 -21.06 -3.01
N THR A 109 -9.29 -20.89 -2.13
CA THR A 109 -9.58 -21.75 -0.96
C THR A 109 -8.38 -21.97 -0.04
N TRP A 110 -7.46 -21.01 0.01
CA TRP A 110 -6.30 -21.10 0.90
C TRP A 110 -6.72 -20.94 2.37
N PRO A 111 -6.10 -21.67 3.30
CA PRO A 111 -6.28 -21.42 4.72
C PRO A 111 -5.96 -19.95 5.06
N PRO A 112 -6.78 -19.26 5.87
CA PRO A 112 -6.55 -17.85 6.22
C PRO A 112 -5.16 -17.57 6.80
N GLN A 113 -4.60 -18.54 7.52
CA GLN A 113 -3.26 -18.45 8.11
C GLN A 113 -2.15 -18.38 7.06
N VAL A 114 -2.34 -18.96 5.87
CA VAL A 114 -1.37 -18.91 4.76
C VAL A 114 -1.64 -17.69 3.89
N ALA A 115 -2.91 -17.43 3.60
CA ALA A 115 -3.35 -16.30 2.78
C ALA A 115 -2.85 -14.95 3.33
N ILE A 116 -2.78 -14.80 4.66
CA ILE A 116 -2.31 -13.55 5.26
C ILE A 116 -0.86 -13.24 4.94
N PHE A 117 0.04 -14.22 4.83
CA PHE A 117 1.45 -13.93 4.53
C PHE A 117 1.59 -13.26 3.17
N LEU A 118 0.84 -13.74 2.17
CA LEU A 118 0.85 -13.19 0.82
C LEU A 118 0.10 -11.85 0.75
N ALA A 119 -1.09 -11.77 1.34
CA ALA A 119 -1.84 -10.51 1.39
C ALA A 119 -1.06 -9.41 2.12
N ALA A 120 -0.39 -9.75 3.23
CA ALA A 120 0.45 -8.83 3.97
C ALA A 120 1.65 -8.34 3.16
N PHE A 121 2.28 -9.25 2.42
CA PHE A 121 3.38 -8.90 1.53
C PHE A 121 2.92 -7.92 0.44
N VAL A 122 1.79 -8.19 -0.21
CA VAL A 122 1.19 -7.31 -1.24
C VAL A 122 0.88 -5.94 -0.67
N GLY A 123 0.24 -5.87 0.50
CA GLY A 123 -0.06 -4.61 1.18
C GLY A 123 1.19 -3.81 1.51
N GLN A 124 2.21 -4.45 2.09
CA GLN A 124 3.44 -3.77 2.49
C GLN A 124 4.29 -3.33 1.29
N LEU A 125 4.32 -4.12 0.21
CA LEU A 125 4.99 -3.76 -1.03
C LEU A 125 4.31 -2.54 -1.66
N SER A 126 2.99 -2.56 -1.76
CA SER A 126 2.17 -1.43 -2.26
C SER A 126 2.41 -0.17 -1.44
N GLN A 127 2.40 -0.28 -0.11
CA GLN A 127 2.69 0.84 0.78
C GLN A 127 4.10 1.39 0.55
N SER A 128 5.11 0.52 0.44
CA SER A 128 6.51 0.94 0.28
C SER A 128 6.73 1.69 -1.04
N ILE A 129 6.13 1.21 -2.12
CA ILE A 129 6.13 1.86 -3.43
C ILE A 129 5.40 3.21 -3.35
N GLY A 130 4.20 3.24 -2.76
CA GLY A 130 3.41 4.48 -2.63
C GLY A 130 4.11 5.53 -1.77
N LEU A 131 4.74 5.15 -0.67
CA LEU A 131 5.52 6.06 0.17
C LEU A 131 6.71 6.66 -0.60
N GLY A 132 7.37 5.88 -1.45
CA GLY A 132 8.48 6.37 -2.30
C GLY A 132 8.02 7.29 -3.43
N LEU A 133 6.91 6.98 -4.09
CA LEU A 133 6.43 7.72 -5.28
C LEU A 133 5.57 8.95 -4.94
N ILE A 134 4.89 8.93 -3.79
CA ILE A 134 3.86 9.92 -3.42
C ILE A 134 4.25 10.74 -2.18
N VAL A 135 4.90 10.15 -1.17
CA VAL A 135 5.15 10.84 0.11
C VAL A 135 6.56 11.42 0.18
N PHE A 136 7.59 10.58 0.07
CA PHE A 136 9.00 10.95 0.26
C PHE A 136 9.69 11.27 -1.07
N VAL A 137 9.14 12.23 -1.81
CA VAL A 137 9.64 12.61 -3.13
C VAL A 137 10.64 13.77 -3.06
N PRO A 138 11.78 13.70 -3.76
CA PRO A 138 12.64 14.86 -4.00
C PRO A 138 12.06 15.80 -5.07
N GLY A 139 12.00 17.11 -4.79
CA GLY A 139 11.53 18.14 -5.72
C GLY A 139 10.07 18.56 -5.52
N SER A 140 9.58 19.46 -6.39
CA SER A 140 8.23 20.02 -6.24
C SER A 140 7.15 19.00 -6.64
N TRP A 141 6.03 19.02 -5.92
CA TRP A 141 4.88 18.18 -6.26
C TRP A 141 4.11 18.73 -7.47
N LEU A 142 4.13 20.06 -7.64
CA LEU A 142 3.41 20.79 -8.69
C LEU A 142 4.09 20.67 -10.06
N HIS A 143 5.41 20.47 -10.09
CA HIS A 143 6.17 20.27 -11.33
C HIS A 143 6.97 18.96 -11.26
N PRO A 144 6.31 17.79 -11.34
CA PRO A 144 7.00 16.51 -11.36
C PRO A 144 7.87 16.38 -12.61
N SER A 145 9.02 15.71 -12.48
CA SER A 145 9.80 15.33 -13.66
C SER A 145 8.99 14.40 -14.58
N PRO A 146 9.21 14.42 -15.91
CA PRO A 146 8.54 13.52 -16.84
C PRO A 146 8.68 12.04 -16.48
N SER A 147 9.87 11.63 -16.02
CA SER A 147 10.16 10.27 -15.55
C SER A 147 9.30 9.84 -14.35
N ARG A 148 8.97 10.78 -13.47
CA ARG A 148 8.13 10.52 -12.29
C ARG A 148 6.67 10.37 -12.66
N TRP A 149 6.16 11.17 -13.60
CA TRP A 149 4.81 10.99 -14.12
C TRP A 149 4.64 9.62 -14.77
N GLN A 150 5.61 9.19 -15.58
CA GLN A 150 5.62 7.84 -16.14
C GLN A 150 5.58 6.76 -15.06
N ALA A 151 6.43 6.86 -14.03
CA ALA A 151 6.43 5.90 -12.93
C ALA A 151 5.10 5.87 -12.16
N LEU A 152 4.48 7.03 -11.92
CA LEU A 152 3.19 7.13 -11.24
C LEU A 152 2.06 6.52 -12.10
N THR A 153 2.05 6.78 -13.41
CA THR A 153 1.09 6.18 -14.34
C THR A 153 1.25 4.67 -14.40
N ILE A 154 2.49 4.17 -14.51
CA ILE A 154 2.77 2.72 -14.50
C ILE A 154 2.29 2.10 -13.18
N ALA A 155 2.60 2.72 -12.05
CA ALA A 155 2.16 2.24 -10.75
C ALA A 155 0.63 2.26 -10.60
N ALA A 156 -0.05 3.30 -11.11
CA ALA A 156 -1.50 3.40 -11.08
C ALA A 156 -2.15 2.32 -11.96
N VAL A 157 -1.65 2.09 -13.18
CA VAL A 157 -2.14 1.03 -14.07
C VAL A 157 -1.90 -0.35 -13.47
N ALA A 158 -0.69 -0.60 -12.93
CA ALA A 158 -0.39 -1.86 -12.27
C ALA A 158 -1.30 -2.11 -11.06
N TYR A 159 -1.56 -1.06 -10.26
CA TYR A 159 -2.47 -1.13 -9.12
C TYR A 159 -3.90 -1.45 -9.56
N THR A 160 -4.45 -0.79 -10.58
CA THR A 160 -5.82 -1.04 -11.05
C THR A 160 -5.98 -2.42 -11.67
N VAL A 161 -4.99 -2.89 -12.43
CA VAL A 161 -4.96 -4.26 -12.97
C VAL A 161 -4.94 -5.28 -11.85
N PHE A 162 -4.07 -5.10 -10.84
CA PHE A 162 -3.98 -6.02 -9.72
C PHE A 162 -5.27 -6.03 -8.90
N LEU A 163 -5.85 -4.86 -8.64
CA LEU A 163 -7.14 -4.74 -7.96
C LEU A 163 -8.26 -5.45 -8.74
N ARG A 164 -8.27 -5.28 -10.08
CA ARG A 164 -9.25 -5.97 -10.94
C ARG A 164 -9.12 -7.49 -10.85
N LEU A 165 -7.89 -8.01 -10.88
CA LEU A 165 -7.64 -9.45 -10.74
C LEU A 165 -8.03 -9.97 -9.36
N ALA A 166 -7.73 -9.20 -8.30
CA ALA A 166 -8.11 -9.55 -6.93
C ALA A 166 -9.62 -9.49 -6.67
N CYS A 167 -10.36 -8.69 -7.44
CA CYS A 167 -11.83 -8.60 -7.32
C CYS A 167 -12.59 -9.48 -8.31
N MET A 168 -11.93 -10.22 -9.22
CA MET A 168 -12.63 -10.97 -10.26
C MET A 168 -13.54 -12.08 -9.72
N GLY A 169 -13.18 -12.72 -8.59
CA GLY A 169 -13.99 -13.78 -7.99
C GLY A 169 -15.27 -13.29 -7.30
N SER A 170 -15.24 -12.09 -6.72
CA SER A 170 -16.33 -11.57 -5.88
C SER A 170 -17.48 -10.90 -6.68
N ILE A 171 -17.34 -10.70 -7.99
CA ILE A 171 -18.35 -10.00 -8.82
C ILE A 171 -19.57 -10.88 -9.12
N ASN A 172 -19.51 -12.19 -8.87
CA ASN A 172 -20.62 -13.10 -9.13
C ASN A 172 -21.84 -12.89 -8.19
N LEU A 173 -21.69 -12.16 -7.08
CA LEU A 173 -22.82 -11.85 -6.19
C LEU A 173 -23.87 -10.90 -6.79
N ILE A 174 -23.47 -9.95 -7.66
CA ILE A 174 -24.41 -8.96 -8.22
C ILE A 174 -25.45 -9.61 -9.16
N PRO A 175 -25.06 -10.49 -10.12
CA PRO A 175 -26.03 -11.24 -10.92
C PRO A 175 -26.93 -12.15 -10.09
N GLU A 176 -26.38 -12.79 -9.06
CA GLU A 176 -27.12 -13.72 -8.19
C GLU A 176 -28.16 -12.98 -7.35
N GLU A 177 -27.82 -11.83 -6.74
CA GLU A 177 -28.78 -11.01 -6.01
C GLU A 177 -29.87 -10.41 -6.92
N ALA A 178 -29.52 -10.01 -8.14
CA ALA A 178 -30.50 -9.56 -9.13
C ALA A 178 -31.45 -10.69 -9.56
N TYR A 179 -30.94 -11.93 -9.65
CA TYR A 179 -31.76 -13.11 -9.90
C TYR A 179 -32.72 -13.39 -8.74
N TYR A 180 -32.24 -13.34 -7.49
CA TYR A 180 -33.10 -13.49 -6.31
C TYR A 180 -34.15 -12.38 -6.20
N TRP A 181 -33.79 -11.15 -6.54
CA TRP A 181 -34.73 -10.04 -6.59
C TRP A 181 -35.83 -10.26 -7.63
N ASN A 182 -35.46 -10.74 -8.83
CA ASN A 182 -36.42 -11.08 -9.87
C ASN A 182 -37.34 -12.23 -9.42
N TYR A 183 -36.79 -13.28 -8.83
CA TYR A 183 -37.57 -14.44 -8.38
C TYR A 183 -38.54 -14.08 -7.24
N ALA A 184 -38.13 -13.22 -6.30
CA ALA A 184 -38.96 -12.77 -5.21
C ALA A 184 -40.19 -11.94 -5.65
N GLN A 185 -40.14 -11.33 -6.85
CA GLN A 185 -41.26 -10.58 -7.43
C GLN A 185 -42.31 -11.47 -8.11
N HIS A 186 -42.04 -12.76 -8.32
CA HIS A 186 -42.93 -13.70 -9.02
C HIS A 186 -43.41 -14.83 -8.10
N LEU A 187 -43.45 -14.61 -6.78
CA LEU A 187 -43.89 -15.57 -5.76
C LEU A 187 -45.42 -15.57 -5.52
N ASP A 188 -46.19 -15.06 -6.48
CA ASP A 188 -47.66 -15.07 -6.46
C ASP A 188 -48.25 -16.46 -6.76
#